data_AF-A0AAV1KQ58-F1
#
_entry.id   AF-A0AAV1KQ58-F1
#
_cell.length_a   1.000
_cell.length_b   1.000
_cell.length_c   1.000
_cell.angle_alpha   90.00
_cell.angle_beta   90.00
_cell.angle_gamma   90.00
#
_symmetry.space_group_name_H-M   'P 1'
#
loop_
_entity.id
_entity.type
_entity.pdbx_description
1 polymer ?
#
loop_
_entity_poly.entity_id
_entity_poly.type
_entity_poly.pdbx_seq_one_letter_code
_entity_poly.pdbx_strand_id
1 'polypeptide(L)'
;MWNNANKVQKGVDLCLESLTENFNINVSCSVVKQITTLLPQNKIKINTLYIPSNIVLSDKDFQVPGEVSLLLAANVFFKVIQDGKIEGGPLDLVLINTRLVYVVSGHFNPVTLVHTAITMHSISMSNVCIDELVKKFWETEQVPQCYNESLREHEISEEAFNNTVNLCNNRLEVSLPLKIDINTISPTNSFSLALQKFCNLEKRFKKGPLYFQMHKAFIQEYIKLGHAKVVDLQSADINTSPEYFLPHHAVVLNDKKTNKLRVVFDGSANAKGAEYSLNDILCNGCVVQKSHRVLQNILWRESTHEALQC
;
A
#
# COMPACT_ATOMS: atom_id res chain seq x y z
N MET A 1 24.94 10.69 9.41
CA MET A 1 26.09 11.31 8.70
C MET A 1 25.95 10.98 7.22
N TRP A 2 26.25 11.94 6.36
CA TRP A 2 25.74 11.99 4.99
C TRP A 2 26.25 10.87 4.06
N ASN A 3 25.32 10.44 3.20
CA ASN A 3 25.49 9.69 1.95
C ASN A 3 26.78 10.09 1.20
N ASN A 4 27.69 9.13 1.02
CA ASN A 4 28.67 9.20 -0.07
C ASN A 4 28.10 8.47 -1.29
N ALA A 5 27.09 9.06 -1.92
CA ALA A 5 26.91 8.84 -3.34
C ALA A 5 28.20 9.35 -4.01
N ASN A 6 28.86 8.52 -4.81
CA ASN A 6 30.03 8.95 -5.57
C ASN A 6 29.62 10.13 -6.45
N LYS A 7 29.95 11.36 -6.01
CA LYS A 7 29.70 12.56 -6.80
C LYS A 7 30.47 12.42 -8.10
N VAL A 8 29.74 12.44 -9.22
CA VAL A 8 30.35 12.51 -10.55
C VAL A 8 31.13 13.82 -10.62
N GLN A 9 32.45 13.72 -10.76
CA GLN A 9 33.31 14.90 -10.73
C GLN A 9 33.38 15.57 -12.10
N LYS A 10 33.46 14.76 -13.17
CA LYS A 10 33.62 15.18 -14.57
C LYS A 10 33.07 14.12 -15.52
N GLY A 11 32.71 14.53 -16.73
CA GLY A 11 32.49 13.62 -17.86
C GLY A 11 33.72 13.60 -18.77
N VAL A 12 34.06 12.45 -19.32
CA VAL A 12 35.17 12.26 -20.28
C VAL A 12 34.69 11.38 -21.42
N ASP A 13 34.99 11.78 -22.65
CA ASP A 13 34.77 10.94 -23.82
C ASP A 13 36.05 10.14 -24.11
N LEU A 14 35.90 8.83 -24.26
CA LEU A 14 36.98 7.89 -24.55
C LEU A 14 36.72 7.19 -25.88
N CYS A 15 37.77 6.98 -26.67
CA CYS A 15 37.75 6.09 -27.83
C CYS A 15 38.43 4.77 -27.41
N LEU A 16 37.67 3.68 -27.43
CA LEU A 16 38.20 2.33 -27.20
C LEU A 16 38.55 1.70 -28.53
N GLU A 17 39.79 1.26 -28.69
CA GLU A 17 40.28 0.58 -29.89
C GLU A 17 40.53 -0.89 -29.58
N SER A 18 40.14 -1.76 -30.51
CA SER A 18 40.41 -3.19 -30.42
C SER A 18 41.90 -3.48 -30.60
N LEU A 19 42.39 -4.51 -29.90
CA LEU A 19 43.78 -4.97 -30.04
C LEU A 19 43.94 -6.03 -31.14
N THR A 20 42.84 -6.59 -31.64
CA THR A 20 42.84 -7.75 -32.54
C THR A 20 42.19 -7.48 -33.90
N GLU A 21 41.27 -6.51 -33.98
CA GLU A 21 40.56 -6.17 -35.21
C GLU A 21 40.52 -4.65 -35.45
N ASN A 22 40.19 -4.24 -36.68
CA ASN A 22 39.97 -2.83 -37.01
C ASN A 22 38.58 -2.39 -36.52
N PHE A 23 38.46 -2.19 -35.20
CA PHE A 23 37.25 -1.74 -34.54
C PHE A 23 37.55 -0.68 -33.49
N ASN A 24 36.73 0.36 -33.46
CA ASN A 24 36.73 1.34 -32.38
C ASN A 24 35.31 1.70 -31.95
N ILE A 25 35.18 2.19 -30.71
CA ILE A 25 33.91 2.67 -30.18
C ILE A 25 34.15 3.85 -29.24
N ASN A 26 33.40 4.93 -29.46
CA ASN A 26 33.38 6.09 -28.59
C ASN A 26 32.39 5.87 -27.43
N VAL A 27 32.83 6.15 -26.21
CA VAL A 27 32.05 6.03 -24.99
C VAL A 27 32.19 7.28 -24.13
N SER A 28 31.07 7.82 -23.67
CA SER A 28 31.05 8.92 -22.69
C SER A 28 30.99 8.35 -21.28
N CYS A 29 31.96 8.70 -20.45
CA CYS A 29 32.15 8.14 -19.13
C CYS A 29 32.07 9.21 -18.03
N SER A 30 31.50 8.85 -16.89
CA SER A 30 31.49 9.67 -15.69
C SER A 30 32.66 9.30 -14.78
N VAL A 31 33.46 10.29 -14.37
CA VAL A 31 34.58 10.09 -13.45
C VAL A 31 34.06 10.04 -12.01
N VAL A 32 34.28 8.89 -11.37
CA VAL A 32 33.90 8.60 -9.98
C VAL A 32 35.14 8.24 -9.16
N LYS A 33 35.09 8.47 -7.83
CA LYS A 33 36.22 8.17 -6.93
C LYS A 33 36.56 6.67 -6.90
N GLN A 34 35.55 5.81 -6.97
CA GLN A 34 35.70 4.36 -6.95
C GLN A 34 34.53 3.72 -7.68
N ILE A 35 34.81 2.84 -8.65
CA ILE A 35 33.76 2.11 -9.40
C ILE A 35 33.20 0.97 -8.55
N THR A 36 34.07 0.13 -8.02
CA THR A 36 33.74 -1.04 -7.20
C THR A 36 34.90 -1.37 -6.25
N THR A 37 34.71 -2.36 -5.37
CA THR A 37 35.80 -2.97 -4.60
C THR A 37 36.79 -3.69 -5.53
N LEU A 38 37.92 -4.13 -4.99
CA LEU A 38 38.89 -4.93 -5.75
C LEU A 38 38.22 -6.18 -6.32
N LEU A 39 38.43 -6.44 -7.62
CA LEU A 39 37.94 -7.61 -8.32
C LEU A 39 39.11 -8.38 -8.95
N PRO A 40 39.11 -9.72 -8.86
CA PRO A 40 38.25 -10.54 -8.02
C PRO A 40 38.47 -10.24 -6.52
N GLN A 41 37.48 -10.49 -5.66
CA GLN A 41 37.62 -10.23 -4.21
C GLN A 41 38.70 -11.11 -3.56
N ASN A 42 38.95 -12.29 -4.11
CA ASN A 42 39.98 -13.22 -3.68
C ASN A 42 40.87 -13.61 -4.86
N LYS A 43 42.15 -13.85 -4.58
CA LYS A 43 43.09 -14.33 -5.60
C LYS A 43 42.67 -15.70 -6.11
N ILE A 44 42.57 -15.84 -7.43
CA ILE A 44 42.19 -17.09 -8.09
C ILE A 44 43.47 -17.90 -8.36
N LYS A 45 43.52 -19.14 -7.87
CA LYS A 45 44.63 -20.08 -8.16
C LYS A 45 44.34 -20.79 -9.48
N ILE A 46 45.02 -20.37 -10.54
CA ILE A 46 44.77 -20.84 -11.91
C ILE A 46 45.78 -21.93 -12.31
N ASN A 47 45.96 -22.93 -11.45
CA ASN A 47 46.86 -24.04 -11.80
C ASN A 47 46.24 -24.99 -12.84
N THR A 48 44.97 -24.76 -13.21
CA THR A 48 44.14 -25.70 -13.98
C THR A 48 43.34 -25.06 -15.11
N LEU A 49 43.44 -23.74 -15.33
CA LEU A 49 42.77 -23.08 -16.47
C LEU A 49 43.69 -23.16 -17.69
N TYR A 50 43.21 -23.79 -18.74
CA TYR A 50 43.87 -23.76 -20.05
C TYR A 50 43.34 -22.56 -20.84
N ILE A 51 44.19 -21.56 -21.07
CA ILE A 51 43.92 -20.47 -22.01
C ILE A 51 44.77 -20.73 -23.26
N PRO A 52 44.15 -20.98 -24.43
CA PRO A 52 44.88 -21.12 -25.69
C PRO A 52 45.83 -19.94 -25.95
N SER A 53 47.05 -20.22 -26.40
CA SER A 53 48.11 -19.21 -26.60
C SER A 53 47.78 -18.15 -27.66
N ASN A 54 46.80 -18.42 -28.54
CA ASN A 54 46.32 -17.51 -29.56
C ASN A 54 45.25 -16.51 -29.05
N ILE A 55 44.92 -16.54 -27.76
CA ILE A 55 43.89 -15.67 -27.17
C ILE A 55 44.52 -14.50 -26.44
N VAL A 56 44.03 -13.31 -26.76
CA VAL A 56 44.35 -12.08 -26.03
C VAL A 56 43.19 -11.77 -25.08
N LEU A 57 43.49 -11.69 -23.78
CA LEU A 57 42.52 -11.32 -22.74
C LEU A 57 42.47 -9.81 -22.52
N SER A 58 41.29 -9.32 -22.13
CA SER A 58 41.08 -7.92 -21.69
C SER A 58 41.85 -7.57 -20.43
N ASP A 59 41.93 -8.51 -19.50
CA ASP A 59 42.65 -8.37 -18.25
C ASP A 59 43.61 -9.55 -18.11
N LYS A 60 44.91 -9.27 -18.20
CA LYS A 60 45.98 -10.28 -18.06
C LYS A 60 46.17 -10.71 -16.61
N ASP A 61 45.74 -9.88 -15.67
CA ASP A 61 45.90 -10.06 -14.24
C ASP A 61 44.55 -10.34 -13.54
N PHE A 62 43.53 -10.81 -14.29
CA PHE A 62 42.17 -11.10 -13.82
C PHE A 62 42.07 -12.03 -12.60
N GLN A 63 43.17 -12.70 -12.28
CA GLN A 63 43.34 -13.62 -11.17
C GLN A 63 43.74 -12.95 -9.86
N VAL A 64 44.22 -11.71 -9.91
CA VAL A 64 44.70 -10.94 -8.77
C VAL A 64 43.69 -9.84 -8.45
N PRO A 65 43.29 -9.65 -7.18
CA PRO A 65 42.43 -8.55 -6.80
C PRO A 65 42.99 -7.20 -7.27
N GLY A 66 42.25 -6.51 -8.14
CA GLY A 66 42.65 -5.26 -8.76
C GLY A 66 41.50 -4.24 -8.84
N GLU A 67 41.85 -2.97 -9.06
CA GLU A 67 40.86 -1.90 -9.25
C GLU A 67 40.28 -1.93 -10.66
N VAL A 68 38.96 -1.73 -10.77
CA VAL A 68 38.31 -1.55 -12.08
C VAL A 68 38.50 -0.12 -12.55
N SER A 69 39.19 0.06 -13.68
CA SER A 69 39.45 1.39 -14.26
C SER A 69 38.29 1.91 -15.12
N LEU A 70 37.49 1.01 -15.70
CA LEU A 70 36.42 1.38 -16.63
C LEU A 70 35.22 0.42 -16.48
N LEU A 71 34.02 0.98 -16.30
CA LEU A 71 32.76 0.25 -16.30
C LEU A 71 31.95 0.63 -17.53
N LEU A 72 31.68 -0.36 -18.39
CA LEU A 72 30.93 -0.17 -19.62
C LEU A 72 29.46 -0.52 -19.41
N ALA A 73 28.57 0.34 -19.89
CA ALA A 73 27.13 0.13 -19.81
C ALA A 73 26.64 -0.88 -20.86
N ALA A 74 25.43 -1.39 -20.66
CA ALA A 74 24.84 -2.44 -21.51
C ALA A 74 24.73 -2.04 -22.99
N ASN A 75 24.57 -0.74 -23.29
CA ASN A 75 24.55 -0.22 -24.66
C ASN A 75 25.89 -0.43 -25.40
N VAL A 76 27.01 -0.57 -24.69
CA VAL A 76 28.32 -0.93 -25.25
C VAL A 76 28.44 -2.45 -25.35
N PHE A 77 28.03 -3.17 -24.30
CA PHE A 77 28.08 -4.64 -24.24
C PHE A 77 27.49 -5.31 -25.50
N PHE A 78 26.27 -4.94 -25.90
CA PHE A 78 25.61 -5.53 -27.06
C PHE A 78 26.26 -5.17 -28.42
N LYS A 79 27.13 -4.16 -28.47
CA LYS A 79 27.87 -3.78 -29.68
C LYS A 79 29.20 -4.50 -29.82
N VAL A 80 29.78 -4.94 -28.70
CA VAL A 80 31.11 -5.54 -28.66
C VAL A 80 31.07 -7.05 -28.53
N ILE A 81 30.02 -7.65 -27.98
CA ILE A 81 29.96 -9.10 -27.86
C ILE A 81 29.87 -9.75 -29.25
N GLN A 82 30.64 -10.81 -29.47
CA GLN A 82 30.66 -11.58 -30.70
C GLN A 82 30.20 -13.01 -30.44
N ASP A 83 29.85 -13.72 -31.52
CA ASP A 83 29.63 -15.15 -31.44
C ASP A 83 30.94 -15.86 -31.08
N GLY A 84 30.80 -16.93 -30.30
CA GLY A 84 31.93 -17.73 -29.82
C GLY A 84 32.14 -17.58 -28.32
N LYS A 85 32.21 -18.73 -27.66
CA LYS A 85 32.63 -18.86 -26.26
C LYS A 85 33.53 -20.08 -26.15
N ILE A 86 34.51 -20.00 -25.26
CA ILE A 86 35.38 -21.14 -24.96
C ILE A 86 35.06 -21.58 -23.55
N GLU A 87 34.53 -22.80 -23.47
CA GLU A 87 34.14 -23.50 -22.24
C GLU A 87 35.09 -24.69 -22.07
N GLY A 88 35.43 -25.06 -20.83
CA GLY A 88 36.20 -26.28 -20.58
C GLY A 88 37.31 -26.23 -19.54
N GLY A 89 37.32 -25.23 -18.65
CA GLY A 89 38.18 -25.24 -17.47
C GLY A 89 37.46 -25.82 -16.22
N PRO A 90 38.18 -26.35 -15.22
CA PRO A 90 37.59 -26.95 -14.00
C PRO A 90 36.97 -25.94 -13.02
N LEU A 91 36.57 -24.74 -13.48
CA LEU A 91 36.15 -23.60 -12.66
C LEU A 91 34.90 -22.88 -13.20
N ASP A 92 34.06 -23.52 -14.02
CA ASP A 92 32.90 -22.90 -14.69
C ASP A 92 33.19 -21.53 -15.34
N LEU A 93 34.47 -21.28 -15.66
CA LEU A 93 34.94 -20.08 -16.33
C LEU A 93 34.76 -20.25 -17.83
N VAL A 94 34.32 -19.16 -18.45
CA VAL A 94 34.03 -19.04 -19.88
C VAL A 94 34.79 -17.84 -20.42
N LEU A 95 35.48 -18.03 -21.54
CA LEU A 95 36.05 -16.93 -22.30
C LEU A 95 35.01 -16.48 -23.32
N ILE A 96 34.57 -15.24 -23.21
CA ILE A 96 33.58 -14.63 -24.09
C ILE A 96 34.33 -13.84 -25.17
N ASN A 97 34.06 -14.15 -26.42
CA ASN A 97 34.64 -13.41 -27.54
C ASN A 97 33.98 -12.02 -27.65
N THR A 98 34.80 -10.98 -27.76
CA THR A 98 34.33 -9.63 -28.03
C THR A 98 35.19 -8.98 -29.10
N ARG A 99 34.62 -7.97 -29.78
CA ARG A 99 35.29 -7.11 -30.75
C ARG A 99 36.55 -6.45 -30.23
N LEU A 100 36.68 -6.27 -28.91
CA LEU A 100 37.87 -5.67 -28.31
C LEU A 100 38.97 -6.70 -28.07
N VAL A 101 38.63 -7.77 -27.34
CA VAL A 101 39.49 -8.90 -26.92
C VAL A 101 38.61 -9.92 -26.15
N TYR A 102 39.14 -11.08 -25.77
CA TYR A 102 38.39 -12.03 -24.95
C TYR A 102 38.23 -11.55 -23.50
N VAL A 103 37.03 -11.74 -22.95
CA VAL A 103 36.71 -11.41 -21.55
C VAL A 103 36.50 -12.71 -20.77
N VAL A 104 37.03 -12.77 -19.55
CA VAL A 104 36.80 -13.90 -18.64
C VAL A 104 35.51 -13.66 -17.87
N SER A 105 34.61 -14.65 -17.86
CA SER A 105 33.38 -14.64 -17.08
C SER A 105 33.14 -16.01 -16.44
N GLY A 106 32.30 -16.10 -15.42
CA GLY A 106 31.94 -17.37 -14.80
C GLY A 106 31.99 -17.34 -13.28
N HIS A 107 31.67 -18.49 -12.69
CA HIS A 107 31.56 -18.65 -11.25
C HIS A 107 32.76 -19.42 -10.69
N PHE A 108 33.51 -18.80 -9.79
CA PHE A 108 34.56 -19.49 -9.06
C PHE A 108 34.05 -19.91 -7.69
N ASN A 109 33.89 -21.22 -7.46
CA ASN A 109 33.72 -21.76 -6.11
C ASN A 109 35.11 -21.98 -5.49
N PRO A 110 35.55 -21.17 -4.51
CA PRO A 110 36.72 -21.52 -3.72
C PRO A 110 36.38 -22.80 -2.96
N VAL A 111 36.87 -23.94 -3.45
CA VAL A 111 36.83 -25.18 -2.68
C VAL A 111 37.57 -24.89 -1.37
N THR A 112 36.83 -25.00 -0.27
CA THR A 112 37.21 -24.78 1.14
C THR A 112 37.52 -23.33 1.56
N LEU A 113 36.51 -22.65 2.10
CA LEU A 113 36.59 -21.97 3.41
C LEU A 113 35.16 -21.76 3.96
N VAL A 114 34.95 -22.28 5.16
CA VAL A 114 33.72 -22.13 5.94
C VAL A 114 33.63 -20.66 6.36
N HIS A 115 32.46 -20.05 6.15
CA HIS A 115 32.10 -18.64 6.37
C HIS A 115 32.80 -17.60 5.48
N THR A 116 32.02 -16.92 4.63
CA THR A 116 31.83 -15.45 4.65
C THR A 116 30.83 -15.04 3.56
N ALA A 117 30.11 -13.94 3.82
CA ALA A 117 28.88 -13.53 3.16
C ALA A 117 28.90 -13.53 1.62
N ILE A 118 27.83 -14.06 1.02
CA ILE A 118 27.46 -13.84 -0.38
C ILE A 118 27.21 -12.34 -0.54
N THR A 119 28.13 -11.61 -1.14
CA THR A 119 27.92 -10.20 -1.49
C THR A 119 27.35 -10.13 -2.90
N MET A 120 26.02 -9.97 -2.99
CA MET A 120 25.37 -9.61 -4.24
C MET A 120 25.63 -8.11 -4.50
N HIS A 121 26.56 -7.79 -5.40
CA HIS A 121 26.72 -6.42 -5.87
C HIS A 121 25.61 -6.08 -6.88
N SER A 122 24.41 -5.80 -6.38
CA SER A 122 23.44 -5.03 -7.15
C SER A 122 23.89 -3.57 -7.14
N ILE A 123 24.38 -3.05 -8.27
CA ILE A 123 24.48 -1.60 -8.47
C ILE A 123 23.04 -1.10 -8.66
N SER A 124 22.33 -0.96 -7.55
CA SER A 124 21.10 -0.19 -7.51
C SER A 124 21.51 1.27 -7.40
N MET A 125 21.22 2.07 -8.43
CA MET A 125 21.23 3.52 -8.34
C MET A 125 20.04 3.99 -7.48
N SER A 126 20.05 3.64 -6.20
CA SER A 126 19.07 4.10 -5.22
C SER A 126 19.80 4.56 -3.97
N ASN A 127 19.65 5.83 -3.62
CA ASN A 127 20.29 6.53 -2.50
C ASN A 127 19.84 6.06 -1.09
N VAL A 128 19.41 4.81 -0.93
CA VAL A 128 18.91 4.29 0.33
C VAL A 128 19.41 2.85 0.52
N CYS A 129 19.96 2.57 1.70
CA CYS A 129 20.36 1.23 2.09
C CYS A 129 19.15 0.30 1.97
N ILE A 130 19.28 -0.82 1.24
CA ILE A 130 18.18 -1.79 1.04
C ILE A 130 17.63 -2.23 2.40
N ASP A 131 18.49 -2.45 3.39
CA ASP A 131 18.05 -2.83 4.74
C ASP A 131 17.19 -1.74 5.40
N GLU A 132 17.52 -0.46 5.20
CA GLU A 132 16.69 0.65 5.69
C GLU A 132 15.40 0.81 4.89
N LEU A 133 15.42 0.56 3.58
CA LEU A 133 14.22 0.58 2.74
C LEU A 133 13.26 -0.56 3.09
N VAL A 134 13.78 -1.77 3.27
CA VAL A 134 13.02 -2.94 3.68
C VAL A 134 12.48 -2.72 5.09
N LYS A 135 13.30 -2.20 6.00
CA LYS A 135 12.85 -1.82 7.35
C LYS A 135 11.76 -0.75 7.30
N LYS A 136 11.95 0.35 6.56
CA LYS A 136 10.93 1.40 6.39
C LYS A 136 9.68 0.90 5.70
N PHE A 137 9.81 0.02 4.71
CA PHE A 137 8.70 -0.62 4.05
C PHE A 137 7.88 -1.42 5.05
N TRP A 138 8.52 -2.26 5.86
CA TRP A 138 7.85 -3.00 6.93
C TRP A 138 7.34 -2.12 8.06
N GLU A 139 7.98 -0.99 8.37
CA GLU A 139 7.48 0.00 9.35
C GLU A 139 6.26 0.77 8.81
N THR A 140 6.19 1.01 7.49
CA THR A 140 5.09 1.76 6.84
C THR A 140 3.90 0.86 6.53
N GLU A 141 4.14 -0.38 6.13
CA GLU A 141 3.11 -1.42 5.92
C GLU A 141 2.68 -2.09 7.23
N GLN A 142 3.40 -1.85 8.34
CA GLN A 142 2.94 -2.28 9.65
C GLN A 142 1.67 -1.52 10.02
N VAL A 143 0.54 -2.23 9.96
CA VAL A 143 -0.66 -1.83 10.66
C VAL A 143 -0.31 -1.75 12.15
N PRO A 144 -0.53 -0.59 12.82
CA PRO A 144 -0.21 -0.47 14.23
C PRO A 144 -0.83 -1.61 15.04
N GLN A 145 -0.01 -2.46 15.67
CA GLN A 145 -0.51 -3.55 16.52
C GLN A 145 -1.14 -3.04 17.82
N CYS A 146 -0.94 -1.77 18.17
CA CYS A 146 -1.55 -1.13 19.32
C CYS A 146 -2.84 -0.42 18.87
N TYR A 147 -3.93 -1.17 18.71
CA TYR A 147 -5.25 -0.57 18.85
C TYR A 147 -5.38 -0.14 20.33
N ASN A 148 -5.23 1.16 20.60
CA ASN A 148 -5.64 1.78 21.87
C ASN A 148 -7.17 1.89 21.99
N GLU A 149 -7.92 1.22 21.12
CA GLU A 149 -9.35 1.05 21.31
C GLU A 149 -9.54 0.03 22.43
N SER A 150 -10.31 0.42 23.45
CA SER A 150 -10.68 -0.43 24.58
C SER A 150 -11.16 -1.79 24.05
N LEU A 151 -10.32 -2.83 24.16
CA LEU A 151 -10.68 -4.20 23.75
C LEU A 151 -12.03 -4.63 24.35
N ARG A 152 -12.32 -4.13 25.55
CA ARG A 152 -13.57 -4.35 26.27
C ARG A 152 -14.80 -3.74 25.59
N GLU A 153 -14.71 -2.55 25.01
CA GLU A 153 -15.85 -1.91 24.33
C GLU A 153 -16.21 -2.64 23.03
N HIS A 154 -15.20 -3.16 22.31
CA HIS A 154 -15.42 -4.00 21.14
C HIS A 154 -16.04 -5.36 21.47
N GLU A 155 -15.56 -6.01 22.53
CA GLU A 155 -16.12 -7.27 23.02
C GLU A 155 -17.60 -7.08 23.36
N ILE A 156 -17.95 -6.01 24.07
CA ILE A 156 -19.34 -5.66 24.39
C ILE A 156 -20.15 -5.39 23.11
N SER A 157 -19.58 -4.68 22.13
CA SER A 157 -20.26 -4.41 20.86
C SER A 157 -20.49 -5.68 20.02
N GLU A 158 -19.52 -6.60 20.01
CA GLU A 158 -19.60 -7.86 19.26
C GLU A 158 -20.57 -8.84 19.94
N GLU A 159 -20.56 -8.91 21.26
CA GLU A 159 -21.54 -9.67 22.04
C GLU A 159 -22.96 -9.13 21.82
N ALA A 160 -23.16 -7.81 21.90
CA ALA A 160 -24.45 -7.18 21.64
C ALA A 160 -24.95 -7.48 20.21
N PHE A 161 -24.07 -7.45 19.21
CA PHE A 161 -24.41 -7.83 17.83
C PHE A 161 -24.85 -9.30 17.77
N ASN A 162 -24.03 -10.24 18.26
CA ASN A 162 -24.31 -11.67 18.19
C ASN A 162 -25.60 -12.06 18.93
N ASN A 163 -25.91 -11.38 20.04
CA ASN A 163 -27.09 -11.67 20.85
C ASN A 163 -28.39 -11.09 20.26
N THR A 164 -28.30 -10.06 19.40
CA THR A 164 -29.48 -9.32 18.94
C THR A 164 -29.73 -9.39 17.44
N VAL A 165 -28.76 -9.89 16.67
CA VAL A 165 -28.88 -10.05 15.22
C VAL A 165 -29.96 -11.08 14.89
N ASN A 166 -30.99 -10.64 14.18
CA ASN A 166 -32.08 -11.48 13.71
C ASN A 166 -32.35 -11.21 12.22
N LEU A 167 -32.71 -12.26 11.48
CA LEU A 167 -33.11 -12.13 10.08
C LEU A 167 -34.64 -12.11 10.00
N CYS A 168 -35.22 -10.92 9.87
CA CYS A 168 -36.66 -10.70 9.75
C CYS A 168 -36.98 -10.20 8.33
N ASN A 169 -37.84 -10.91 7.59
CA ASN A 169 -38.24 -10.51 6.22
C ASN A 169 -37.06 -10.21 5.27
N ASN A 170 -36.01 -11.04 5.28
CA ASN A 170 -34.76 -10.85 4.54
C ASN A 170 -33.99 -9.56 4.89
N ARG A 171 -34.26 -8.96 6.06
CA ARG A 171 -33.51 -7.82 6.61
C ARG A 171 -32.85 -8.23 7.92
N LEU A 172 -31.61 -7.80 8.10
CA LEU A 172 -30.91 -7.96 9.37
C LEU A 172 -31.41 -6.87 10.32
N GLU A 173 -32.06 -7.29 11.40
CA GLU A 173 -32.43 -6.45 12.53
C GLU A 173 -31.38 -6.66 13.63
N VAL A 174 -30.80 -5.56 14.11
CA VAL A 174 -29.74 -5.58 15.11
C VAL A 174 -30.03 -4.45 16.10
N SER A 175 -29.91 -4.73 17.40
CA SER A 175 -30.05 -3.71 18.42
C SER A 175 -28.82 -2.81 18.46
N LEU A 176 -29.02 -1.54 18.82
CA LEU A 176 -27.90 -0.62 19.01
C LEU A 176 -27.02 -1.09 20.19
N PRO A 177 -25.68 -1.16 20.03
CA PRO A 177 -24.78 -1.58 21.10
C PRO A 177 -24.61 -0.41 22.09
N LEU A 178 -25.33 -0.46 23.20
CA LEU A 178 -25.30 0.58 24.24
C LEU A 178 -24.21 0.29 25.28
N LYS A 179 -23.34 1.27 25.55
CA LYS A 179 -22.42 1.25 26.71
C LYS A 179 -22.96 2.00 27.92
N ILE A 180 -23.94 2.87 27.71
CA ILE A 180 -24.67 3.62 28.74
C ILE A 180 -26.16 3.42 28.50
N ASP A 181 -26.96 3.33 29.57
CA ASP A 181 -28.41 3.16 29.47
C ASP A 181 -29.03 4.28 28.60
N ILE A 182 -29.90 3.91 27.65
CA ILE A 182 -30.62 4.84 26.77
C ILE A 182 -31.43 5.88 27.55
N ASN A 183 -31.87 5.54 28.78
CA ASN A 183 -32.60 6.42 29.67
C ASN A 183 -31.78 7.63 30.16
N THR A 184 -30.45 7.61 29.97
CA THR A 184 -29.58 8.76 30.29
C THR A 184 -29.75 9.92 29.32
N ILE A 185 -30.33 9.68 28.14
CA ILE A 185 -30.66 10.75 27.19
C ILE A 185 -32.16 11.04 27.22
N SER A 186 -32.52 12.32 27.33
CA SER A 186 -33.91 12.77 27.32
C SER A 186 -34.47 12.89 25.89
N PRO A 187 -35.58 12.19 25.57
CA PRO A 187 -36.31 12.35 24.31
C PRO A 187 -36.69 13.81 24.02
N THR A 188 -37.20 14.52 25.02
CA THR A 188 -37.61 15.94 24.93
C THR A 188 -36.45 16.85 24.53
N ASN A 189 -35.27 16.62 25.10
CA ASN A 189 -34.07 17.38 24.76
C ASN A 189 -33.63 17.10 23.31
N SER A 190 -33.67 15.84 22.87
CA SER A 190 -33.33 15.49 21.48
C SER A 190 -34.32 16.09 20.46
N PHE A 191 -35.63 16.09 20.78
CA PHE A 191 -36.67 16.67 19.93
C PHE A 191 -36.48 18.18 19.75
N SER A 192 -36.30 18.91 20.85
CA SER A 192 -36.11 20.37 20.80
C SER A 192 -34.87 20.77 19.98
N LEU A 193 -33.77 20.02 20.12
CA LEU A 193 -32.56 20.20 19.32
C LEU A 193 -32.80 19.92 17.83
N ALA A 194 -33.46 18.81 17.51
CA ALA A 194 -33.78 18.43 16.14
C ALA A 194 -34.70 19.46 15.47
N LEU A 195 -35.71 19.95 16.18
CA LEU A 195 -36.62 20.99 15.71
C LEU A 195 -35.88 22.31 15.46
N GLN A 196 -35.01 22.73 16.39
CA GLN A 196 -34.20 23.94 16.20
C GLN A 196 -33.31 23.83 14.95
N LYS A 197 -32.65 22.68 14.75
CA LYS A 197 -31.82 22.42 13.56
C LYS A 197 -32.67 22.37 12.28
N PHE A 198 -33.87 21.82 12.33
CA PHE A 198 -34.82 21.82 11.22
C PHE A 198 -35.25 23.24 10.83
N CYS A 199 -35.59 24.11 11.79
CA CYS A 199 -35.92 25.51 11.51
C CYS A 199 -34.76 26.26 10.82
N ASN A 200 -33.51 25.94 11.17
CA ASN A 200 -32.33 26.50 10.49
C ASN A 200 -32.16 25.93 9.08
N LEU A 201 -32.46 24.64 8.89
CA LEU A 201 -32.46 23.99 7.58
C LEU A 201 -33.52 24.60 6.66
N GLU A 202 -34.72 24.92 7.15
CA GLU A 202 -35.76 25.63 6.39
C GLU A 202 -35.31 27.00 5.91
N LYS A 203 -34.60 27.78 6.76
CA LYS A 203 -34.00 29.05 6.34
C LYS A 203 -33.01 28.85 5.19
N ARG A 204 -32.26 27.74 5.19
CA ARG A 204 -31.33 27.39 4.11
C ARG A 204 -32.08 26.96 2.84
N PHE A 205 -33.18 26.23 2.96
CA PHE A 205 -34.05 25.87 1.83
C PHE A 205 -34.59 27.11 1.12
N LYS A 206 -35.04 28.12 1.87
CA LYS A 206 -35.52 29.39 1.31
C LYS A 206 -34.46 30.14 0.51
N LYS A 207 -33.19 30.06 0.93
CA LYS A 207 -32.06 30.72 0.26
C LYS A 207 -31.51 29.94 -0.95
N GLY A 208 -31.78 28.64 -1.05
CA GLY A 208 -31.20 27.77 -2.07
C GLY A 208 -32.21 26.78 -2.64
N PRO A 209 -32.97 27.17 -3.69
CA PRO A 209 -33.98 26.31 -4.31
C PRO A 209 -33.41 24.97 -4.82
N LEU A 210 -32.23 24.99 -5.44
CA LEU A 210 -31.56 23.78 -5.91
C LEU A 210 -31.18 22.84 -4.76
N TYR A 211 -30.63 23.40 -3.66
CA TYR A 211 -30.30 22.63 -2.47
C TYR A 211 -31.56 21.97 -1.85
N PHE A 212 -32.67 22.70 -1.80
CA PHE A 212 -33.95 22.15 -1.34
C PHE A 212 -34.45 21.02 -2.24
N GLN A 213 -34.41 21.20 -3.57
CA GLN A 213 -34.85 20.17 -4.51
C GLN A 213 -34.05 18.87 -4.36
N MET A 214 -32.72 18.98 -4.27
CA MET A 214 -31.84 17.83 -4.07
C MET A 214 -32.07 17.15 -2.72
N HIS A 215 -32.22 17.93 -1.65
CA HIS A 215 -32.51 17.40 -0.31
C HIS A 215 -33.87 16.70 -0.26
N LYS A 216 -34.89 17.27 -0.89
CA LYS A 216 -36.23 16.68 -0.98
C LYS A 216 -36.20 15.36 -1.73
N ALA A 217 -35.50 15.32 -2.87
CA ALA A 217 -35.33 14.10 -3.66
C ALA A 217 -34.68 12.98 -2.83
N PHE A 218 -33.61 13.29 -2.07
CA PHE A 218 -32.97 12.31 -1.19
C PHE A 218 -33.95 11.74 -0.15
N ILE A 219 -34.68 12.60 0.58
CA ILE A 219 -35.60 12.13 1.64
C ILE A 219 -36.74 11.28 1.05
N GLN A 220 -37.27 11.68 -0.11
CA GLN A 220 -38.30 10.90 -0.82
C GLN A 220 -37.78 9.53 -1.24
N GLU A 221 -36.57 9.46 -1.79
CA GLU A 221 -35.93 8.19 -2.15
C GLU A 221 -35.66 7.32 -0.91
N TYR A 222 -35.16 7.90 0.18
CA TYR A 222 -34.90 7.20 1.44
C TYR A 222 -36.16 6.54 2.02
N ILE A 223 -37.31 7.23 1.94
CA ILE A 223 -38.62 6.67 2.33
C ILE A 223 -39.08 5.61 1.31
N LYS A 224 -38.94 5.87 0.00
CA LYS A 224 -39.35 4.94 -1.06
C LYS A 224 -38.60 3.61 -0.99
N LEU A 225 -37.32 3.61 -0.63
CA LEU A 225 -36.50 2.42 -0.41
C LEU A 225 -36.86 1.67 0.88
N GLY A 226 -37.74 2.23 1.71
CA GLY A 226 -38.18 1.64 2.97
C GLY A 226 -37.14 1.72 4.08
N HIS A 227 -36.22 2.70 4.02
CA HIS A 227 -35.28 3.02 5.09
C HIS A 227 -35.88 3.94 6.16
N ALA A 228 -36.98 4.63 5.83
CA ALA A 228 -37.74 5.45 6.77
C ALA A 228 -39.25 5.31 6.55
N LYS A 229 -40.02 5.53 7.62
CA LYS A 229 -41.48 5.67 7.59
C LYS A 229 -41.85 7.05 8.11
N VAL A 230 -42.91 7.63 7.55
CA VAL A 230 -43.48 8.87 8.08
C VAL A 230 -44.21 8.54 9.38
N VAL A 231 -43.91 9.30 10.43
CA VAL A 231 -44.55 9.17 11.74
C VAL A 231 -45.34 10.45 12.00
N ASP A 232 -46.57 10.31 12.49
CA ASP A 232 -47.38 11.43 12.92
C ASP A 232 -47.06 11.79 14.38
N LEU A 233 -46.37 12.92 14.54
CA LEU A 233 -45.96 13.48 15.83
C LEU A 233 -47.13 13.94 16.71
N GLN A 234 -48.33 14.13 16.15
CA GLN A 234 -49.53 14.48 16.94
C GLN A 234 -50.14 13.26 17.63
N SER A 235 -49.95 12.08 17.04
CA SER A 235 -50.51 10.80 17.53
C SER A 235 -49.55 10.04 18.45
N ALA A 236 -48.26 10.34 18.39
CA ALA A 236 -47.23 9.74 19.22
C ALA A 236 -47.12 10.50 20.56
N ASP A 237 -47.19 9.77 21.67
CA ASP A 237 -46.85 10.35 22.97
C ASP A 237 -45.32 10.44 23.10
N ILE A 238 -44.78 11.56 22.60
CA ILE A 238 -43.35 11.88 22.56
C ILE A 238 -42.69 11.80 23.95
N ASN A 239 -43.48 11.85 25.02
CA ASN A 239 -42.98 11.84 26.40
C ASN A 239 -42.89 10.42 27.02
N THR A 240 -43.47 9.39 26.41
CA THR A 240 -43.54 8.04 27.02
C THR A 240 -42.84 6.93 26.24
N SER A 241 -42.48 7.15 24.97
CA SER A 241 -41.65 6.19 24.22
C SER A 241 -40.17 6.57 24.24
N PRO A 242 -39.24 5.59 24.24
CA PRO A 242 -37.80 5.84 24.13
C PRO A 242 -37.44 6.23 22.69
N GLU A 243 -37.95 7.37 22.23
CA GLU A 243 -37.69 7.93 20.92
C GLU A 243 -36.54 8.94 21.01
N TYR A 244 -35.54 8.76 20.16
CA TYR A 244 -34.46 9.72 20.02
C TYR A 244 -34.57 10.43 18.67
N PHE A 245 -34.60 11.76 18.68
CA PHE A 245 -34.73 12.57 17.47
C PHE A 245 -33.36 12.96 16.92
N LEU A 246 -32.97 12.37 15.80
CA LEU A 246 -31.73 12.69 15.11
C LEU A 246 -31.89 13.91 14.20
N PRO A 247 -31.19 15.03 14.46
CA PRO A 247 -31.10 16.09 13.46
C PRO A 247 -30.35 15.59 12.23
N HIS A 248 -30.70 16.11 11.06
CA HIS A 248 -30.00 15.81 9.82
C HIS A 248 -29.64 17.10 9.06
N HIS A 249 -28.58 17.03 8.27
CA HIS A 249 -28.19 18.10 7.37
C HIS A 249 -27.54 17.51 6.12
N ALA A 250 -27.50 18.27 5.03
CA ALA A 250 -26.89 17.80 3.80
C ALA A 250 -25.54 18.43 3.52
N VAL A 251 -24.63 17.58 3.04
CA VAL A 251 -23.30 17.93 2.56
C VAL A 251 -23.31 17.85 1.03
N VAL A 252 -22.89 18.93 0.38
CA VAL A 252 -22.78 18.99 -1.08
C VAL A 252 -21.35 18.66 -1.46
N LEU A 253 -21.17 17.61 -2.25
CA LEU A 253 -19.91 17.32 -2.94
C LEU A 253 -19.87 18.13 -4.24
N ASN A 254 -18.98 19.11 -4.29
CA ASN A 254 -18.69 19.88 -5.49
C ASN A 254 -17.60 19.17 -6.29
N ASP A 255 -17.96 18.09 -6.98
CA ASP A 255 -17.06 17.46 -7.94
C ASP A 255 -17.29 18.04 -9.34
N LYS A 256 -16.21 18.22 -10.11
CA LYS A 256 -16.20 18.92 -11.43
C LYS A 256 -17.23 18.40 -12.46
N LYS A 257 -17.89 17.27 -12.21
CA LYS A 257 -18.89 16.63 -13.07
C LYS A 257 -20.29 16.48 -12.45
N THR A 258 -20.44 16.52 -11.12
CA THR A 258 -21.73 16.30 -10.45
C THR A 258 -21.82 17.06 -9.13
N ASN A 259 -22.90 17.81 -8.94
CA ASN A 259 -23.31 18.25 -7.60
C ASN A 259 -24.02 17.06 -6.94
N LYS A 260 -23.30 16.25 -6.16
CA LYS A 260 -23.92 15.16 -5.39
C LYS A 260 -24.23 15.66 -3.98
N LEU A 261 -25.44 15.40 -3.50
CA LEU A 261 -25.86 15.74 -2.15
C LEU A 261 -26.03 14.46 -1.34
N ARG A 262 -25.41 14.41 -0.16
CA ARG A 262 -25.64 13.35 0.84
C ARG A 262 -26.25 13.97 2.09
N VAL A 263 -27.28 13.34 2.64
CA VAL A 263 -27.82 13.71 3.96
C VAL A 263 -27.07 12.92 5.02
N VAL A 264 -26.67 13.61 6.08
CA VAL A 264 -25.97 13.07 7.25
C VAL A 264 -26.88 13.25 8.47
N PHE A 265 -27.09 12.17 9.20
CA PHE A 265 -27.76 12.19 10.51
C PHE A 265 -26.71 12.42 11.60
N ASP A 266 -26.90 13.44 12.41
CA ASP A 266 -25.90 13.93 13.36
C ASP A 266 -26.18 13.36 14.76
N GLY A 267 -25.60 12.18 15.03
CA GLY A 267 -25.68 11.49 16.33
C GLY A 267 -24.77 12.09 17.41
N SER A 268 -23.85 12.97 17.04
CA SER A 268 -23.03 13.75 17.98
C SER A 268 -23.72 15.02 18.49
N ALA A 269 -24.88 15.36 17.92
CA ALA A 269 -25.64 16.52 18.33
C ALA A 269 -26.09 16.36 19.78
N ASN A 270 -25.67 17.29 20.64
CA ASN A 270 -26.07 17.29 22.03
C ASN A 270 -26.88 18.55 22.37
N ALA A 271 -27.91 18.39 23.19
CA ALA A 271 -28.73 19.50 23.66
C ALA A 271 -27.95 20.31 24.70
N LYS A 272 -28.29 21.60 24.85
CA LYS A 272 -27.61 22.44 25.84
C LYS A 272 -27.91 21.93 27.25
N GLY A 273 -26.86 21.54 27.98
CA GLY A 273 -26.98 21.01 29.35
C GLY A 273 -27.22 19.50 29.44
N ALA A 274 -27.26 18.78 28.32
CA ALA A 274 -27.26 17.32 28.33
C ALA A 274 -25.83 16.78 28.46
N GLU A 275 -25.70 15.70 29.23
CA GLU A 275 -24.39 15.10 29.56
C GLU A 275 -23.83 14.26 28.41
N TYR A 276 -24.70 13.53 27.70
CA TYR A 276 -24.32 12.58 26.65
C TYR A 276 -25.11 12.80 25.35
N SER A 277 -24.43 12.68 24.21
CA SER A 277 -25.05 12.53 22.88
C SER A 277 -25.35 11.07 22.56
N LEU A 278 -26.05 10.79 21.46
CA LEU A 278 -26.30 9.41 21.03
C LEU A 278 -24.99 8.66 20.78
N ASN A 279 -24.00 9.31 20.15
CA ASN A 279 -22.71 8.68 19.90
C ASN A 279 -21.95 8.39 21.21
N ASP A 280 -22.15 9.18 22.27
CA ASP A 280 -21.46 8.98 23.55
C ASP A 280 -21.99 7.77 24.32
N ILE A 281 -23.24 7.36 24.09
CA ILE A 281 -23.84 6.18 24.74
C ILE A 281 -23.68 4.89 23.93
N LEU A 282 -23.25 4.98 22.67
CA LEU A 282 -23.03 3.85 21.78
C LEU A 282 -21.60 3.32 21.89
N CYS A 283 -21.45 2.00 21.83
CA CYS A 283 -20.14 1.37 21.73
C CYS A 283 -19.48 1.70 20.39
N ASN A 284 -18.19 1.99 20.42
CA ASN A 284 -17.38 1.98 19.21
C ASN A 284 -17.16 0.54 18.75
N GLY A 285 -17.72 0.20 17.59
CA GLY A 285 -17.41 -1.05 16.90
C GLY A 285 -15.94 -1.09 16.46
N CYS A 286 -15.41 -2.30 16.26
CA CYS A 286 -14.08 -2.45 15.69
C CYS A 286 -14.03 -1.89 14.26
N VAL A 287 -12.97 -1.15 13.92
CA VAL A 287 -12.77 -0.60 12.57
C VAL A 287 -12.65 -1.72 11.52
N VAL A 288 -12.15 -2.88 11.94
CA VAL A 288 -12.02 -4.09 11.13
C VAL A 288 -12.71 -5.24 11.85
N GLN A 289 -13.74 -5.82 11.24
CA GLN A 289 -14.40 -7.02 11.75
C GLN A 289 -13.37 -8.15 11.88
N LYS A 290 -13.17 -8.69 13.09
CA LYS A 290 -12.15 -9.71 13.40
C LYS A 290 -12.43 -11.10 12.81
N SER A 291 -13.43 -11.26 11.94
CA SER A 291 -13.89 -12.57 11.48
C SER A 291 -14.01 -12.68 9.96
N HIS A 292 -13.01 -13.37 9.39
CA HIS A 292 -13.01 -13.97 8.05
C HIS A 292 -14.24 -14.86 7.76
N ARG A 293 -15.03 -15.24 8.78
CA ARG A 293 -16.22 -16.11 8.66
C ARG A 293 -17.51 -15.37 8.28
N VAL A 294 -17.70 -14.12 8.67
CA VAL A 294 -18.94 -13.37 8.34
C VAL A 294 -18.88 -12.91 6.89
N LEU A 295 -17.73 -12.40 6.43
CA LEU A 295 -17.50 -12.05 5.04
C LEU A 295 -17.58 -13.27 4.12
N GLN A 296 -17.09 -14.44 4.56
CA GLN A 296 -17.24 -15.67 3.78
C GLN A 296 -18.73 -16.04 3.58
N ASN A 297 -19.57 -15.97 4.60
CA ASN A 297 -20.98 -16.34 4.42
C ASN A 297 -21.81 -15.32 3.61
N ILE A 298 -21.38 -14.06 3.55
CA ILE A 298 -22.03 -13.01 2.77
C ILE A 298 -21.55 -13.02 1.30
N LEU A 299 -20.25 -13.24 1.06
CA LEU A 299 -19.68 -13.30 -0.30
C LEU A 299 -19.92 -14.65 -1.00
N TRP A 300 -20.03 -15.76 -0.26
CA TRP A 300 -20.20 -17.10 -0.85
C TRP A 300 -21.65 -17.58 -0.95
N ARG A 301 -22.64 -16.77 -0.57
CA ARG A 301 -24.07 -17.14 -0.70
C ARG A 301 -24.64 -17.01 -2.13
N GLU A 302 -23.88 -16.48 -3.09
CA GLU A 302 -24.30 -16.44 -4.50
C GLU A 302 -23.80 -17.62 -5.35
N SER A 303 -23.16 -18.66 -4.78
CA SER A 303 -22.43 -19.65 -5.61
C SER A 303 -22.72 -21.12 -5.33
N THR A 304 -23.80 -21.47 -4.63
CA THR A 304 -24.11 -22.88 -4.31
C THR A 304 -25.46 -23.40 -4.80
N HIS A 305 -26.17 -22.67 -5.67
CA HIS A 305 -27.46 -23.13 -6.20
C HIS A 305 -27.48 -23.68 -7.64
N GLU A 306 -26.35 -23.75 -8.36
CA GLU A 306 -26.37 -24.26 -9.76
C GLU A 306 -25.34 -25.36 -10.11
N ALA A 307 -24.61 -25.91 -9.15
CA ALA A 307 -23.68 -27.00 -9.44
C ALA A 307 -23.98 -28.21 -8.56
N LEU A 308 -25.04 -28.96 -8.90
CA LEU A 308 -25.20 -30.41 -8.66
C LEU A 308 -26.57 -30.87 -9.21
N GLN A 309 -26.75 -30.76 -10.53
CA GLN A 309 -27.70 -31.56 -11.30
C GLN A 309 -27.23 -31.61 -12.76
N CYS A 310 -26.27 -32.51 -13.01
CA CYS A 310 -25.99 -33.26 -14.24
C CYS A 310 -24.74 -34.11 -13.97
#